data_AF-A0A8S2FX22-F1
#
_entry.id   AF-A0A8S2FX22-F1
#
_cell.length_a   1.000
_cell.length_b   1.000
_cell.length_c   1.000
_cell.angle_alpha   90.00
_cell.angle_beta   90.00
_cell.angle_gamma   90.00
#
_symmetry.space_group_name_H-M   'P 1'
#
loop_
_entity.id
_entity.type
_entity.pdbx_description
1 polymer ?
#
loop_
_entity_poly.entity_id
_entity_poly.type
_entity_poly.pdbx_seq_one_letter_code
_entity_poly.pdbx_strand_id
1 'polypeptide(L)' 'MSKASQVKKFAYAVQRVAEMRKDPMFTVAQLKQIASDAKINIEKFDDIITKLNDNGYLLKKGLGTYKFQIID' A
#
# COMPACT_ATOMS: atom_id res chain seq x y z
N MET A 1 0.52 6.66 -17.05
CA MET A 1 0.45 5.41 -16.25
C MET A 1 -1.01 5.03 -16.06
N SER A 2 -1.36 3.77 -16.23
CA SER A 2 -2.71 3.30 -15.93
C SER A 2 -2.91 3.18 -14.41
N LYS A 3 -4.15 3.15 -13.93
CA LYS A 3 -4.44 2.92 -12.51
C LYS A 3 -3.85 1.58 -12.03
N ALA A 4 -3.83 0.56 -12.88
CA ALA A 4 -3.22 -0.74 -12.59
C ALA A 4 -1.69 -0.66 -12.39
N SER A 5 -0.98 0.12 -13.23
CA SER A 5 0.47 0.28 -13.05
C SER A 5 0.82 1.05 -11.77
N GLN A 6 -0.01 2.02 -11.38
CA GLN A 6 0.16 2.75 -10.11
C GLN A 6 -0.08 1.86 -8.89
N VAL A 7 -1.12 1.02 -8.92
CA VAL A 7 -1.40 0.05 -7.84
C VAL A 7 -0.23 -0.92 -7.66
N LYS A 8 0.30 -1.49 -8.75
CA LYS A 8 1.48 -2.37 -8.67
C LYS A 8 2.71 -1.63 -8.13
N LYS A 9 3.01 -0.43 -8.64
CA LYS A 9 4.15 0.38 -8.17
C LYS A 9 4.04 0.65 -6.66
N PHE A 10 2.85 1.00 -6.19
CA PHE A 10 2.62 1.23 -4.76
C PHE A 10 2.77 -0.06 -3.96
N ALA A 11 2.21 -1.18 -4.44
CA ALA A 11 2.31 -2.46 -3.76
C ALA A 11 3.79 -2.90 -3.59
N TYR A 12 4.63 -2.77 -4.62
CA TYR A 12 6.07 -3.01 -4.51
C TYR A 12 6.78 -2.05 -3.55
N ALA A 13 6.37 -0.77 -3.51
CA ALA A 13 6.93 0.18 -2.55
C ALA A 13 6.60 -0.21 -1.09
N VAL A 14 5.36 -0.62 -0.84
CA VAL A 14 4.93 -1.11 0.49
C VAL A 14 5.67 -2.41 0.85
N GLN A 15 5.82 -3.35 -0.09
CA GLN A 15 6.57 -4.59 0.11
C GLN A 15 8.01 -4.33 0.55
N ARG A 16 8.72 -3.46 -0.18
CA ARG A 16 10.11 -3.10 0.15
C ARG A 16 10.23 -2.54 1.57
N VAL A 17 9.28 -1.71 1.98
CA VAL A 17 9.28 -1.14 3.35
C VAL A 17 8.95 -2.20 4.39
N ALA A 18 8.04 -3.14 4.10
CA ALA A 18 7.71 -4.25 4.98
C ALA A 18 8.93 -5.15 5.23
N GLU A 19 9.69 -5.46 4.17
CA GLU A 19 10.91 -6.26 4.21
C GLU A 19 12.02 -5.56 5.02
N MET A 20 12.25 -4.26 4.77
CA MET A 20 13.25 -3.48 5.52
C MET A 20 12.93 -3.38 7.01
N ARG A 21 11.64 -3.26 7.37
CA ARG A 21 11.20 -3.17 8.77
C ARG A 21 11.02 -4.53 9.45
N LYS A 22 10.99 -5.63 8.69
CA LYS A 22 10.53 -6.96 9.13
C LYS A 22 9.15 -6.91 9.80
N ASP A 23 8.28 -5.99 9.34
CA ASP A 23 6.96 -5.74 9.89
C ASP A 23 5.96 -5.44 8.75
N PRO A 24 4.97 -6.32 8.52
CA PRO A 24 3.98 -6.12 7.46
C PRO A 24 2.83 -5.20 7.90
N MET A 25 2.85 -4.63 9.12
CA MET A 25 1.80 -3.76 9.61
C MET A 25 2.04 -2.29 9.26
N PHE A 26 0.99 -1.66 8.74
CA PHE A 26 1.02 -0.26 8.32
C PHE A 26 -0.20 0.50 8.80
N THR A 27 0.00 1.72 9.28
CA THR A 27 -1.08 2.70 9.46
C THR A 27 -1.39 3.41 8.15
N VAL A 28 -2.57 4.02 8.04
CA VAL A 28 -2.91 4.92 6.91
C VAL A 28 -1.84 5.99 6.72
N ALA A 29 -1.32 6.57 7.80
CA ALA A 29 -0.28 7.60 7.73
C ALA A 29 1.02 7.08 7.11
N GLN A 30 1.46 5.87 7.50
CA GLN A 30 2.65 5.24 6.91
C GLN A 30 2.44 4.92 5.43
N LEU A 31 1.27 4.41 5.05
CA LEU A 31 0.95 4.13 3.65
C LEU A 31 0.92 5.42 2.79
N LYS A 32 0.42 6.53 3.34
CA LYS A 32 0.48 7.85 2.70
C LYS A 32 1.93 8.32 2.52
N GLN A 33 2.78 8.16 3.54
CA GLN A 33 4.19 8.52 3.43
C GLN A 33 4.90 7.72 2.33
N ILE A 34 4.67 6.40 2.27
CA ILE A 34 5.25 5.52 1.23
C ILE A 34 4.81 5.96 -0.17
N ALA A 35 3.55 6.36 -0.34
CA ALA A 35 3.05 6.88 -1.62
C ALA A 35 3.77 8.18 -2.04
N SER A 36 3.94 9.11 -1.10
CA SER A 36 4.67 10.35 -1.30
C SER A 36 6.13 10.09 -1.69
N ASP A 37 6.82 9.21 -0.96
CA ASP A 37 8.22 8.86 -1.22
C ASP A 37 8.39 8.17 -2.58
N ALA A 38 7.43 7.33 -2.98
CA ALA A 38 7.40 6.67 -4.28
C ALA A 38 6.96 7.60 -5.45
N LYS A 39 6.71 8.89 -5.16
CA LYS A 39 6.19 9.90 -6.11
C LYS A 39 4.93 9.40 -6.83
N ILE A 40 4.06 8.71 -6.10
CA ILE A 40 2.80 8.22 -6.62
C ILE A 40 1.77 9.31 -6.35
N ASN A 41 1.30 9.95 -7.42
CA ASN A 41 0.28 10.97 -7.30
C ASN A 41 -1.07 10.26 -7.10
N ILE A 42 -1.56 10.26 -5.87
CA ILE A 42 -2.82 9.59 -5.53
C ILE A 42 -3.89 10.65 -5.29
N GLU A 43 -4.61 11.02 -6.36
CA GLU A 43 -5.76 11.94 -6.25
C GLU A 43 -6.83 11.43 -5.28
N LYS A 44 -6.96 10.10 -5.14
CA LYS A 44 -7.87 9.44 -4.20
C LYS A 44 -7.18 8.28 -3.49
N PHE A 45 -6.54 8.58 -2.36
CA PHE A 45 -5.79 7.57 -1.58
C PHE A 45 -6.67 6.36 -1.22
N ASP A 46 -7.92 6.63 -0.86
CA ASP A 46 -8.89 5.62 -0.50
C ASP A 46 -9.21 4.67 -1.66
N ASP A 47 -9.18 5.13 -2.91
CA ASP A 47 -9.40 4.27 -4.09
C ASP A 47 -8.25 3.25 -4.25
N ILE A 48 -7.01 3.65 -3.97
CA ILE A 48 -5.85 2.75 -4.06
C ILE A 48 -5.86 1.75 -2.91
N ILE A 49 -6.14 2.20 -1.69
CA ILE A 49 -6.26 1.30 -0.52
C ILE A 49 -7.37 0.29 -0.72
N THR A 50 -8.53 0.73 -1.20
CA THR A 50 -9.65 -0.16 -1.52
C THR A 50 -9.24 -1.19 -2.56
N LYS A 51 -8.61 -0.76 -3.66
CA LYS A 51 -8.11 -1.70 -4.69
C LYS A 51 -7.08 -2.69 -4.17
N LEU A 52 -6.15 -2.26 -3.32
CA LEU A 52 -5.17 -3.18 -2.74
C LEU A 52 -5.83 -4.18 -1.80
N ASN A 53 -6.85 -3.76 -1.08
CA ASN A 53 -7.65 -4.64 -0.25
C ASN A 53 -8.46 -5.63 -1.11
N ASP A 54 -9.11 -5.18 -2.17
CA ASP A 54 -9.90 -6.02 -3.09
C ASP A 54 -9.02 -7.04 -3.83
N ASN A 55 -7.78 -6.67 -4.16
CA ASN A 55 -6.80 -7.57 -4.78
C ASN A 55 -6.01 -8.43 -3.76
N GLY A 56 -6.32 -8.33 -2.46
CA GLY A 56 -5.69 -9.14 -1.41
C GLY A 56 -4.29 -8.69 -0.96
N TYR A 57 -3.76 -7.58 -1.49
CA TYR A 57 -2.45 -7.03 -1.14
C TYR A 57 -2.42 -6.33 0.23
N LEU A 58 -3.53 -5.74 0.67
CA LEU A 58 -3.64 -5.08 1.98
C LEU A 58 -4.88 -5.58 2.72
N LEU A 59 -4.71 -6.29 3.82
CA LEU A 59 -5.82 -6.70 4.67
C LEU A 59 -6.04 -5.69 5.80
N LYS A 60 -7.24 -5.13 5.89
CA LYS A 60 -7.61 -4.28 7.04
C LYS A 60 -7.61 -5.12 8.33
N LYS A 61 -6.87 -4.68 9.36
CA LYS A 61 -6.72 -5.39 10.65
C LYS A 61 -7.24 -4.61 11.85
N GLY A 62 -7.71 -3.39 11.66
CA GLY A 62 -8.27 -2.55 12.72
C GLY A 62 -8.62 -1.14 12.23
N LEU A 63 -8.83 -0.23 13.17
CA LEU A 63 -9.06 1.20 12.88
C LEU A 63 -7.80 1.81 12.26
N GLY A 64 -7.79 1.93 10.94
CA GLY A 64 -6.72 2.59 10.19
C GLY A 64 -5.41 1.79 10.09
N THR A 65 -5.44 0.49 10.40
CA THR A 65 -4.29 -0.41 10.28
C THR A 65 -4.53 -1.49 9.24
N TYR A 66 -3.50 -1.76 8.44
CA TYR A 66 -3.51 -2.70 7.34
C TYR A 66 -2.28 -3.61 7.45
N LYS A 67 -2.48 -4.90 7.19
CA LYS A 67 -1.41 -5.87 6.99
C LYS A 67 -1.15 -6.02 5.51
N PHE A 68 0.08 -5.76 5.08
CA PHE A 68 0.51 -6.08 3.72
C PHE A 68 0.67 -7.59 3.55
N GLN A 69 0.18 -8.10 2.41
CA GLN A 69 0.39 -9.48 1.98
C GLN A 69 1.47 -9.48 0.90
N ILE A 70 2.43 -10.39 1.05
CA ILE A 70 3.54 -10.56 0.12
C ILE A 70 2.96 -10.84 -1.27
N ILE A 71 3.54 -10.19 -2.27
CA ILE A 71 3.22 -10.41 -3.67
C ILE A 71 4.20 -11.48 -4.16
N ASP A 72 3.69 -12.61 -4.65
CA ASP A 72 4.47 -13.61 -5.41
C ASP A 72 4.84 -13.10 -6.81
#